data_AF-A0A936AQH5-F1
#
_entry.id   AF-A0A936AQH5-F1
#
_cell.length_a   1.000
_cell.length_b   1.000
_cell.length_c   1.000
_cell.angle_alpha   90.00
_cell.angle_beta   90.00
_cell.angle_gamma   90.00
#
_symmetry.space_group_name_H-M   'P 1'
#
loop_
_entity.id
_entity.type
_entity.pdbx_description
1 polymer ?
#
loop_
_entity_poly.entity_id
_entity_poly.type
_entity_poly.pdbx_seq_one_letter_code
_entity_poly.pdbx_strand_id
1 'polypeptide(L)'
;MTEVEAQAGEPFRAGFDPTRAGIRAECDGGAAIAGTRFAGRQFFAGTLTGDYRDYGIYPWRWYLMTQLSQAPKDFPHEAVWCDAGSLAFEDD
;
A
#
# COMPACT_ATOMS: atom_id res chain seq x y z
N MET A 1 13.39 21.38 9.01
CA MET A 1 13.16 20.37 7.95
C MET A 1 12.30 19.32 8.61
N THR A 2 11.01 19.31 8.33
CA THR A 2 10.01 18.58 9.13
C THR A 2 10.06 17.11 8.78
N GLU A 3 10.65 16.31 9.66
CA GLU A 3 10.62 14.85 9.61
C GLU A 3 9.17 14.39 9.78
N VAL A 4 8.59 13.84 8.71
CA VAL A 4 7.29 13.20 8.77
C VAL A 4 7.47 11.92 9.58
N GLU A 5 6.88 11.93 10.78
CA GLU A 5 6.89 10.83 11.75
C GLU A 5 6.39 9.52 11.10
N ALA A 6 7.33 8.65 10.75
CA ALA A 6 7.04 7.27 10.41
C ALA A 6 6.56 6.55 11.67
N GLN A 7 5.24 6.43 11.80
CA GLN A 7 4.55 5.74 12.89
C GLN A 7 5.15 4.35 13.13
N ALA A 8 5.48 4.09 14.39
CA ALA A 8 6.08 2.87 14.91
C ALA A 8 5.21 1.63 14.63
N GLY A 9 5.77 0.60 13.99
CA GLY A 9 5.13 -0.70 13.83
C GLY A 9 5.99 -1.65 13.00
N GLU A 10 6.51 -2.71 13.64
CA GLU A 10 7.34 -3.83 13.12
C GLU A 10 8.50 -3.50 12.16
N PRO A 11 9.67 -4.16 12.29
CA PRO A 11 10.73 -3.98 11.30
C PRO A 11 10.25 -4.50 9.94
N PHE A 12 10.08 -3.60 8.98
CA PHE A 12 9.84 -3.93 7.58
C PHE A 12 11.09 -3.69 6.74
N ARG A 13 11.23 -4.42 5.65
CA ARG A 13 12.24 -4.14 4.62
C ARG A 13 11.59 -3.32 3.51
N ALA A 14 12.04 -2.08 3.37
CA ALA A 14 11.64 -1.22 2.26
C ALA A 14 12.45 -1.52 0.99
N GLY A 15 11.86 -1.26 -0.17
CA GLY A 15 12.57 -1.23 -1.44
C GLY A 15 11.73 -0.63 -2.56
N PHE A 16 12.25 -0.69 -3.78
CA PHE A 16 11.61 -0.16 -4.98
C PHE A 16 11.62 -1.22 -6.10
N ASP A 17 10.48 -1.37 -6.77
CA ASP A 17 10.26 -2.26 -7.89
C ASP A 17 9.91 -1.44 -9.15
N PRO A 18 10.88 -1.21 -10.05
CA PRO A 18 10.66 -0.38 -11.24
C PRO A 18 9.62 -0.98 -12.19
N THR A 19 9.36 -2.29 -12.10
CA THR A 19 8.36 -2.96 -12.94
C THR A 19 6.93 -2.70 -12.48
N ARG A 20 6.76 -2.12 -11.29
CA ARG A 20 5.46 -1.76 -10.73
C ARG A 20 5.22 -0.26 -10.70
N ALA A 21 6.24 0.54 -10.99
CA ALA A 21 6.13 1.99 -10.98
C ALA A 21 5.30 2.51 -12.16
N GLY A 22 4.32 3.37 -11.88
CA GLY A 22 3.46 4.00 -12.88
C GLY A 22 2.34 3.11 -13.42
N ILE A 23 2.19 1.89 -12.90
CA ILE A 23 1.15 0.96 -13.34
C ILE A 23 -0.15 1.24 -12.59
N ARG A 24 -1.27 1.27 -13.32
CA ARG A 24 -2.61 1.31 -12.74
C ARG A 24 -3.04 -0.06 -12.24
N ALA A 25 -3.56 -0.09 -11.03
CA ALA A 25 -4.00 -1.31 -10.40
C ALA A 25 -5.18 -1.05 -9.47
N GLU A 26 -5.91 -2.13 -9.23
CA GLU A 26 -6.89 -2.28 -8.17
C GLU A 26 -6.29 -3.18 -7.08
N CYS A 27 -6.68 -2.95 -5.83
CA CYS A 27 -6.17 -3.72 -4.71
C CYS A 27 -7.15 -3.74 -3.53
N ASP A 28 -7.00 -4.77 -2.69
CA ASP A 28 -7.45 -4.69 -1.31
C ASP A 28 -6.33 -4.05 -0.49
N GLY A 29 -6.47 -2.75 -0.28
CA GLY A 29 -5.54 -1.93 0.49
C GLY A 29 -6.09 -1.59 1.85
N GLY A 30 -5.24 -1.00 2.69
CA GLY A 30 -5.70 -0.24 3.83
C GLY A 30 -4.63 0.08 4.83
N ALA A 31 -5.02 0.88 5.82
CA ALA A 31 -4.16 1.19 6.94
C ALA A 31 -4.14 0.02 7.94
N ALA A 32 -3.05 -0.07 8.70
CA ALA A 32 -3.04 -0.87 9.91
C ALA A 32 -4.21 -0.43 10.80
N ILE A 33 -5.02 -1.39 11.25
CA ILE A 33 -6.07 -1.10 12.22
C ILE A 33 -5.38 -0.92 13.57
N ALA A 34 -5.42 0.32 14.09
CA ALA A 34 -4.75 0.70 15.32
C ALA A 34 -5.06 -0.27 16.46
N GLY A 35 -4.01 -0.69 17.18
CA GLY A 35 -4.13 -1.66 18.27
C GLY A 35 -4.28 -3.12 17.83
N THR A 36 -4.17 -3.43 16.54
CA THR A 36 -4.22 -4.80 16.02
C THR A 36 -3.05 -5.08 15.07
N ARG A 37 -2.81 -6.37 14.80
CA ARG A 37 -1.87 -6.83 13.77
C ARG A 37 -2.49 -6.92 12.37
N PHE A 38 -3.72 -6.44 12.19
CA PHE A 38 -4.47 -6.61 10.95
C PHE A 38 -4.51 -5.30 10.16
N ALA A 39 -4.46 -5.40 8.83
CA ALA A 39 -4.79 -4.30 7.94
C ALA A 39 -6.28 -4.35 7.62
N GLY A 40 -6.94 -3.19 7.61
CA GLY A 40 -8.33 -3.10 7.19
C GLY A 40 -8.41 -3.28 5.69
N ARG A 41 -8.95 -4.40 5.20
CA ARG A 41 -9.09 -4.64 3.75
C ARG A 41 -10.26 -3.84 3.21
N GLN A 42 -9.97 -2.84 2.40
CA GLN A 42 -10.96 -2.10 1.64
C GLN A 42 -10.48 -2.00 0.19
N PHE A 43 -11.43 -1.81 -0.72
CA PHE A 43 -11.11 -1.70 -2.13
C PHE A 43 -10.50 -0.32 -2.46
N PHE A 44 -9.41 -0.32 -3.22
CA PHE A 44 -8.77 0.86 -3.77
C PHE A 44 -8.39 0.64 -5.24
N ALA A 45 -8.37 1.72 -6.02
CA ALA A 45 -7.79 1.75 -7.36
C ALA A 45 -6.95 3.01 -7.52
N GLY A 46 -5.87 2.94 -8.28
CA GLY A 46 -4.94 4.04 -8.46
C GLY A 46 -3.63 3.63 -9.15
N THR A 47 -2.60 4.43 -8.96
CA THR A 47 -1.28 4.23 -9.60
C THR A 47 -0.26 3.75 -8.58
N LEU A 48 0.37 2.61 -8.85
CA LEU A 48 1.48 2.10 -8.05
C LEU A 48 2.73 2.97 -8.24
N THR A 49 3.40 3.32 -7.15
CA THR A 49 4.66 4.09 -7.22
C THR A 49 5.86 3.21 -7.51
N GLY A 50 5.76 1.91 -7.19
CA GLY A 50 6.88 0.96 -7.18
C GLY A 50 7.51 0.78 -5.81
N ASP A 51 7.22 1.65 -4.84
CA ASP A 51 7.68 1.47 -3.45
C ASP A 51 7.01 0.24 -2.84
N TYR A 52 7.79 -0.58 -2.13
CA TYR A 52 7.28 -1.72 -1.41
C TYR A 52 7.81 -1.82 0.02
N ARG A 53 7.04 -2.52 0.86
CA ARG A 53 7.41 -2.93 2.21
C ARG A 53 7.16 -4.42 2.39
N ASP A 54 8.20 -5.16 2.77
CA ASP A 54 8.11 -6.56 3.12
C ASP A 54 8.06 -6.71 4.65
N TYR A 55 7.01 -7.35 5.16
CA TYR A 55 6.83 -7.64 6.58
C TYR A 55 7.02 -9.14 6.87
N GLY A 56 7.57 -9.45 8.04
CA GLY A 56 7.69 -10.83 8.54
C GLY A 56 8.79 -11.67 7.89
N ILE A 57 8.89 -12.93 8.33
CA ILE A 57 9.87 -13.92 7.81
C ILE A 57 9.45 -14.52 6.46
N TYR A 58 8.14 -14.53 6.20
CA TYR A 58 7.56 -14.76 4.89
C TYR A 58 7.19 -13.38 4.38
N PRO A 59 7.90 -12.84 3.36
CA PRO A 59 7.78 -11.43 3.01
C PRO A 59 6.37 -11.14 2.49
N TRP A 60 5.49 -10.71 3.38
CA TRP A 60 4.21 -10.14 3.02
C TRP A 60 4.49 -8.76 2.46
N ARG A 61 4.54 -8.71 1.12
CA ARG A 61 4.86 -7.51 0.37
C ARG A 61 3.63 -6.63 0.22
N TRP A 62 3.82 -5.35 0.51
CA TRP A 62 2.83 -4.30 0.27
C TRP A 62 3.41 -3.26 -0.67
N TYR A 63 2.67 -2.88 -1.70
CA TYR A 63 3.05 -1.82 -2.63
C TYR A 63 2.33 -0.52 -2.31
N LEU A 64 3.01 0.61 -2.47
CA LEU A 64 2.40 1.92 -2.30
C LEU A 64 1.61 2.29 -3.55
N MET A 65 0.34 2.61 -3.36
CA MET A 65 -0.54 3.15 -4.38
C MET A 65 -0.87 4.61 -4.05
N THR A 66 -0.84 5.44 -5.07
CA THR A 66 -1.12 6.88 -5.01
C THR A 66 -2.07 7.26 -6.14
N GLN A 67 -2.41 8.54 -6.27
CA GLN A 67 -3.32 9.03 -7.32
C GLN A 67 -4.61 8.20 -7.35
N LEU A 68 -5.19 7.99 -6.16
CA LEU A 68 -6.31 7.08 -5.97
C LEU A 68 -7.50 7.53 -6.84
N SER A 69 -7.86 6.70 -7.83
CA SER A 69 -9.06 6.88 -8.66
C SER A 69 -10.30 6.37 -7.93
N GLN A 70 -10.14 5.38 -7.05
CA GLN A 70 -11.19 4.86 -6.18
C GLN A 70 -10.64 4.62 -4.76
N ALA A 71 -11.38 5.10 -3.76
CA ALA A 71 -11.08 4.90 -2.35
C ALA A 71 -12.39 4.86 -1.54
N PRO A 72 -12.39 4.27 -0.34
CA PRO A 72 -13.51 4.31 0.56
C PRO A 72 -13.91 5.75 0.91
N LYS A 73 -15.20 5.94 1.18
CA LYS A 73 -15.72 7.22 1.65
C LYS A 73 -15.00 7.62 2.94
N ASP A 74 -14.59 8.88 3.02
CA ASP A 74 -13.87 9.47 4.15
C ASP A 74 -12.44 8.92 4.38
N PHE A 75 -11.84 8.24 3.38
CA PHE A 75 -10.42 7.88 3.45
C PHE A 75 -9.55 9.15 3.46
N PRO A 76 -8.78 9.41 4.53
CA PRO A 76 -8.18 10.72 4.75
C PRO A 76 -6.79 10.87 4.10
N HIS A 77 -6.29 9.82 3.44
CA HIS A 77 -4.94 9.78 2.91
C HIS A 77 -4.95 9.78 1.37
N GLU A 78 -3.90 10.36 0.80
CA GLU A 78 -3.70 10.44 -0.65
C GLU A 78 -3.05 9.18 -1.23
N ALA A 79 -2.63 8.27 -0.34
CA ALA A 79 -1.91 7.05 -0.66
C ALA A 79 -2.33 5.92 0.29
N VAL A 80 -2.21 4.68 -0.19
CA VAL A 80 -2.54 3.47 0.56
C VAL A 80 -1.51 2.39 0.28
N TRP A 81 -1.26 1.53 1.26
CA TRP A 81 -0.48 0.31 1.06
C TRP A 81 -1.42 -0.81 0.62
N CYS A 82 -1.10 -1.42 -0.52
CA CYS A 82 -1.84 -2.51 -1.15
C CYS A 82 -1.11 -3.83 -0.96
N ASP A 83 -1.83 -4.89 -0.56
CA ASP A 83 -1.26 -6.23 -0.48
C ASP A 83 -0.90 -6.75 -1.88
N ALA A 84 0.33 -7.21 -2.06
CA ALA A 84 0.82 -7.69 -3.36
C ALA A 84 0.03 -8.89 -3.90
N GLY A 85 -0.54 -9.71 -3.02
CA GLY A 85 -1.38 -10.86 -3.40
C GLY A 85 -2.80 -10.48 -3.85
N SER A 86 -3.22 -9.22 -3.62
CA SER A 86 -4.53 -8.70 -4.01
C SER A 86 -4.50 -7.77 -5.22
N LEU A 87 -3.31 -7.50 -5.79
CA LEU A 87 -3.18 -6.60 -6.92
C LEU A 87 -3.80 -7.19 -8.19
N ALA A 88 -4.73 -6.47 -8.78
CA ALA A 88 -5.22 -6.68 -10.14
C ALA A 88 -4.79 -5.49 -11.00
N PHE A 89 -4.17 -5.74 -12.15
CA PHE A 89 -3.67 -4.68 -13.04
C PHE A 89 -4.75 -4.36 -14.09
N GLU A 90 -4.99 -3.07 -14.34
CA GLU A 90 -6.07 -2.60 -15.23
C GLU A 90 -5.72 -2.69 -16.74
N ASP A 91 -4.77 -3.54 -17.15
CA ASP A 91 -4.35 -3.71 -18.54
C ASP A 91 -4.54 -5.18 -18.98
N ASP A 92 -5.75 -5.50 -19.46
CA ASP A 92 -6.05 -6.46 -20.54
C ASP A 92 -7.03 -5.82 -21.54
#